data_AF-A0A482RJA3-F1
#
_entry.id   AF-A0A482RJA3-F1
#
_cell.length_a   1.000
_cell.length_b   1.000
_cell.length_c   1.000
_cell.angle_alpha   90.00
_cell.angle_beta   90.00
_cell.angle_gamma   90.00
#
_symmetry.space_group_name_H-M   'P 1'
#
loop_
_entity.id
_entity.type
_entity.pdbx_description
1 polymer ?
#
loop_
_entity_poly.entity_id
_entity_poly.type
_entity_poly.pdbx_seq_one_letter_code
_entity_poly.pdbx_strand_id
1 'polypeptide(L)'
;MNGTPAARDVQRWEYVPLGPFGSKNFCTTISPWIVTLEALEPFICPTSAGVQSNPEPLPYLRDPKYGSYDINLEVSIASPAWEDKPAVVSRSNLKYLYWTIRQQLVHHTVTGCNMRPGDLLGSGTISGAVREAAAPAHRLHTARARARASHHHATYTTPAWS
;
A
#
# COMPACT_ATOMS: atom_id res chain seq x y z
N MET A 1 -8.15 -9.36 8.53
CA MET A 1 -6.74 -8.92 8.71
C MET A 1 -6.10 -8.90 7.33
N ASN A 2 -5.85 -7.73 6.74
CA ASN A 2 -5.34 -7.61 5.37
C ASN A 2 -3.95 -6.98 5.39
N GLY A 3 -2.97 -7.61 4.71
CA GLY A 3 -1.56 -7.19 4.72
C GLY A 3 -0.60 -8.37 4.58
N THR A 4 0.69 -8.07 4.59
CA THR A 4 1.77 -9.08 4.69
C THR A 4 2.32 -9.05 6.11
N PRO A 5 1.90 -9.97 6.99
CA PRO A 5 2.49 -10.17 8.31
C PRO A 5 4.02 -10.36 8.25
N ALA A 6 4.68 -10.11 9.37
CA ALA A 6 6.14 -10.19 9.47
C ALA A 6 6.56 -10.68 10.85
N ALA A 7 7.20 -11.84 10.92
CA ALA A 7 7.91 -12.30 12.12
C ALA A 7 9.29 -11.61 12.16
N ARG A 8 9.38 -10.44 12.82
CA ARG A 8 10.56 -9.56 12.72
C ARG A 8 11.80 -10.10 13.41
N ASP A 9 11.61 -10.87 14.47
CA ASP A 9 12.64 -11.64 15.16
C ASP A 9 13.28 -12.67 14.22
N VAL A 10 12.48 -13.51 13.57
CA VAL A 10 12.94 -14.47 12.55
C VAL A 10 13.59 -13.73 11.38
N GLN A 11 12.96 -12.65 10.89
CA GLN A 11 13.49 -11.86 9.78
C GLN A 11 14.90 -11.34 10.08
N ARG A 12 15.12 -10.82 11.29
CA ARG A 12 16.41 -10.25 11.70
C ARG A 12 17.52 -11.31 11.72
N TRP A 13 17.18 -12.54 12.07
CA TRP A 13 18.12 -13.66 12.08
C TRP A 13 18.46 -14.15 10.67
N GLU A 14 17.48 -14.27 9.77
CA GLU A 14 17.66 -14.93 8.47
C GLU A 14 18.06 -13.99 7.31
N TYR A 15 17.80 -12.68 7.37
CA TYR A 15 17.81 -11.85 6.16
C TYR A 15 19.19 -11.60 5.54
N VAL A 16 20.28 -11.87 6.24
CA VAL A 16 21.64 -11.69 5.73
C VAL A 16 22.19 -13.04 5.27
N PRO A 17 22.71 -13.17 4.03
CA PRO A 17 22.79 -12.17 2.96
C PRO A 17 21.63 -12.23 1.94
N LEU A 18 20.76 -13.23 2.03
CA LEU A 18 19.84 -13.62 0.93
C LEU A 18 18.47 -12.93 0.98
N GLY A 19 18.21 -12.12 1.99
CA GLY A 19 16.94 -11.44 2.18
C GLY A 19 15.90 -12.24 2.98
N PRO A 20 14.71 -11.66 3.19
CA PRO A 20 13.65 -12.28 4.00
C PRO A 20 13.07 -13.54 3.34
N PHE A 21 12.81 -14.58 4.13
CA PHE A 21 12.26 -15.86 3.65
C PHE A 21 11.15 -16.38 4.57
N GLY A 22 11.49 -17.19 5.58
CA GLY A 22 10.54 -17.82 6.49
C GLY A 22 9.70 -16.79 7.25
N SER A 23 10.27 -15.61 7.50
CA SER A 23 9.59 -14.48 8.14
C SER A 23 8.50 -13.80 7.30
N LYS A 24 8.30 -14.22 6.04
CA LYS A 24 7.33 -13.61 5.10
C LYS A 24 6.44 -14.62 4.39
N ASN A 25 6.93 -15.84 4.15
CA ASN A 25 6.21 -16.84 3.36
C ASN A 25 5.09 -17.56 4.14
N PHE A 26 4.97 -17.34 5.45
CA PHE A 26 3.96 -18.00 6.28
C PHE A 26 2.53 -17.50 6.04
N CYS A 27 2.35 -16.24 5.63
CA CYS A 27 1.03 -15.68 5.34
C CYS A 27 1.12 -14.37 4.55
N THR A 28 0.26 -14.20 3.55
CA THR A 28 -0.03 -12.91 2.92
C THR A 28 -1.52 -12.86 2.57
N THR A 29 -2.21 -11.81 2.99
CA THR A 29 -3.63 -11.62 2.73
C THR A 29 -3.87 -10.48 1.77
N ILE A 30 -4.71 -10.72 0.76
CA ILE A 30 -5.19 -9.72 -0.22
C ILE A 30 -6.70 -9.54 -0.11
N SER A 31 -7.22 -8.40 -0.58
CA SER A 31 -8.66 -8.23 -0.74
C SER A 31 -9.18 -9.12 -1.88
N PRO A 32 -10.44 -9.60 -1.81
CA PRO A 32 -11.00 -10.45 -2.85
C PRO A 32 -11.34 -9.67 -4.13
N TRP A 33 -11.54 -8.36 -4.05
CA TRP A 33 -11.94 -7.51 -5.17
C TRP A 33 -10.74 -6.85 -5.83
N ILE A 34 -10.61 -7.07 -7.15
CA ILE A 34 -9.62 -6.39 -8.00
C ILE A 34 -10.27 -5.10 -8.52
N VAL A 35 -9.76 -3.96 -8.09
CA VAL A 35 -10.15 -2.65 -8.65
C VAL A 35 -9.28 -2.40 -9.88
N THR A 36 -9.90 -2.17 -11.04
CA THR A 36 -9.17 -2.00 -12.30
C THR A 36 -8.49 -0.64 -12.38
N LEU A 37 -7.50 -0.51 -13.28
CA LEU A 37 -6.80 0.76 -13.48
C LEU A 37 -7.72 1.83 -14.09
N GLU A 38 -8.68 1.45 -14.93
CA GLU A 38 -9.67 2.38 -15.49
C GLU A 38 -10.56 2.96 -14.38
N ALA A 39 -10.99 2.13 -13.42
CA ALA A 39 -11.76 2.59 -12.27
C ALA A 39 -10.97 3.54 -11.35
N LEU A 40 -9.63 3.48 -11.40
CA LEU A 40 -8.75 4.36 -10.64
C LEU A 40 -8.37 5.65 -11.39
N GLU A 41 -8.73 5.79 -12.66
CA GLU A 41 -8.38 6.95 -13.49
C GLU A 41 -8.83 8.29 -12.88
N PRO A 42 -10.05 8.43 -12.31
CA PRO A 42 -10.48 9.67 -11.65
C PRO A 42 -9.64 10.06 -10.42
N PHE A 43 -8.86 9.14 -9.88
CA PHE A 43 -8.05 9.33 -8.67
C PHE A 43 -6.57 9.58 -8.99
N ILE A 44 -6.19 9.71 -10.26
CA ILE A 44 -4.80 10.04 -10.63
C ILE A 44 -4.41 11.38 -10.01
N CYS A 45 -3.27 11.41 -9.33
CA CYS A 45 -2.76 12.61 -8.68
C CYS A 45 -1.22 12.67 -8.75
N PRO A 46 -0.61 13.85 -8.51
CA PRO A 46 0.82 13.92 -8.24
C PRO A 46 1.19 13.05 -7.03
N THR A 47 2.36 12.41 -7.05
CA THR A 47 2.91 11.77 -5.85
C THR A 47 3.43 12.81 -4.87
N SER A 48 3.36 12.50 -3.57
CA SER A 48 3.94 13.37 -2.53
C SER A 48 5.47 13.39 -2.57
N ALA A 49 6.10 12.50 -3.33
CA ALA A 49 7.56 12.47 -3.49
C ALA A 49 8.11 13.67 -4.28
N GLY A 50 7.24 14.44 -4.96
CA GLY A 50 7.68 15.53 -5.83
C GLY A 50 8.46 15.01 -7.05
N VAL A 51 9.12 15.91 -7.77
CA VAL A 51 9.89 15.56 -8.98
C VAL A 51 11.11 14.70 -8.61
N GLN A 52 11.35 13.63 -9.38
CA GLN A 52 12.52 12.77 -9.19
C GLN A 52 13.76 13.40 -9.85
N SER A 53 14.39 14.36 -9.19
CA SER A 53 15.59 15.06 -9.70
C SER A 53 16.87 14.82 -8.89
N ASN A 54 16.78 14.25 -7.69
CA ASN A 54 17.94 14.04 -6.82
C ASN A 54 17.90 12.67 -6.07
N PRO A 55 18.57 11.63 -6.60
CA PRO A 55 19.12 11.56 -7.96
C PRO A 55 17.99 11.45 -9.00
N GLU A 56 18.23 11.96 -10.21
CA GLU A 56 17.35 11.70 -11.33
C GLU A 56 17.38 10.20 -11.69
N PRO A 57 16.24 9.54 -11.91
CA PRO A 57 16.22 8.15 -12.35
C PRO A 57 16.93 7.96 -13.69
N LEU A 58 17.48 6.75 -13.87
CA LEU A 58 18.02 6.32 -15.16
C LEU A 58 16.94 6.41 -16.27
N PRO A 59 17.33 6.62 -17.55
CA PRO A 59 16.39 6.89 -18.63
C PRO A 59 15.21 5.91 -18.74
N TYR A 60 15.45 4.61 -18.53
CA TYR A 60 14.39 3.59 -18.63
C TYR A 60 13.32 3.67 -17.52
N LEU A 61 13.59 4.39 -16.42
CA LEU A 61 12.63 4.62 -15.33
C LEU A 61 11.95 5.99 -15.40
N ARG A 62 12.32 6.85 -16.35
CA ARG A 62 11.71 8.17 -16.49
C ARG A 62 10.30 8.01 -17.06
N ASP A 63 9.34 8.64 -16.40
CA ASP A 63 7.93 8.55 -16.77
C ASP A 63 7.37 9.97 -16.99
N PRO A 64 6.98 10.35 -18.22
CA PRO A 64 6.39 11.67 -18.48
C PRO A 64 5.03 11.86 -17.78
N LYS A 65 4.38 10.76 -17.37
CA LYS A 65 3.13 10.77 -16.60
C LYS A 65 3.38 10.44 -15.13
N TYR A 66 4.59 10.69 -14.62
CA TYR A 66 4.96 10.39 -13.24
C TYR A 66 3.93 10.95 -12.25
N GLY A 67 3.34 10.04 -11.48
CA GLY A 67 2.18 10.30 -10.64
C GLY A 67 1.74 9.03 -9.92
N SER A 68 0.75 9.16 -9.05
CA SER A 68 0.19 8.07 -8.25
C SER A 68 -1.33 8.17 -8.25
N TYR A 69 -1.98 7.49 -7.30
CA TYR A 69 -3.42 7.52 -7.10
C TYR A 69 -3.74 7.98 -5.67
N ASP A 70 -4.72 8.86 -5.52
CA ASP A 70 -5.21 9.35 -4.23
C ASP A 70 -6.15 8.31 -3.60
N ILE A 71 -5.56 7.28 -2.98
CA ILE A 71 -6.28 6.19 -2.34
C ILE A 71 -5.97 6.22 -0.84
N ASN A 72 -6.99 6.55 -0.04
CA ASN A 72 -6.90 6.59 1.41
C ASN A 72 -6.88 5.19 2.02
N LEU A 73 -5.88 4.93 2.86
CA LEU A 73 -5.59 3.63 3.44
C LEU A 73 -5.73 3.73 4.95
N GLU A 74 -6.43 2.79 5.56
CA GLU A 74 -6.60 2.72 7.01
C GLU A 74 -6.33 1.29 7.49
N VAL A 75 -5.65 1.16 8.63
CA VAL A 75 -5.53 -0.09 9.38
C VAL A 75 -6.07 0.12 10.77
N SER A 76 -7.00 -0.76 11.14
CA SER A 76 -7.51 -0.90 12.48
C SER A 76 -7.12 -2.26 13.07
N ILE A 77 -6.97 -2.28 14.39
CA ILE A 77 -6.76 -3.50 15.18
C ILE A 77 -7.94 -3.63 16.14
N ALA A 78 -8.54 -4.81 16.18
CA ALA A 78 -9.54 -5.17 17.17
C ALA A 78 -8.96 -6.25 18.09
N SER A 79 -9.37 -6.23 19.35
CA SER A 79 -9.03 -7.22 20.36
C SER A 79 -10.27 -7.54 21.18
N PRO A 80 -10.48 -8.80 21.60
CA PRO A 80 -11.56 -9.13 22.54
C PRO A 80 -11.48 -8.31 23.85
N ALA A 81 -10.27 -7.89 24.23
CA ALA A 81 -10.05 -7.04 25.41
C ALA A 81 -10.56 -5.59 25.22
N TRP A 82 -10.96 -5.20 24.02
CA TRP A 82 -11.42 -3.84 23.67
C TRP A 82 -12.92 -3.80 23.32
N GLU A 83 -13.71 -4.74 23.86
CA GLU A 83 -15.16 -4.82 23.62
C GLU A 83 -15.51 -4.82 22.11
N ASP A 84 -14.66 -5.43 21.29
CA ASP A 84 -14.77 -5.45 19.83
C ASP A 84 -14.82 -4.08 19.15
N LYS A 85 -14.40 -3.00 19.83
CA LYS A 85 -14.21 -1.67 19.22
C LYS A 85 -12.85 -1.63 18.51
N PRO A 86 -12.79 -1.59 17.16
CA PRO A 86 -11.51 -1.54 16.46
C PRO A 86 -10.85 -0.18 16.66
N ALA A 87 -9.59 -0.18 17.09
CA ALA A 87 -8.77 1.02 17.18
C ALA A 87 -8.05 1.28 15.86
N VAL A 88 -8.21 2.48 15.29
CA VAL A 88 -7.42 2.89 14.11
C VAL A 88 -5.99 3.16 14.55
N VAL A 89 -5.05 2.45 13.95
CA VAL A 89 -3.62 2.49 14.32
C VAL A 89 -2.73 3.05 13.22
N SER A 90 -3.24 3.18 12.00
CA SER A 90 -2.52 3.82 10.90
C SER A 90 -3.50 4.35 9.86
N ARG A 91 -3.29 5.60 9.44
CA ARG A 91 -3.80 6.16 8.20
C ARG A 91 -2.64 6.47 7.26
N SER A 92 -2.85 6.26 5.98
CA SER A 92 -1.85 6.48 4.94
C SER A 92 -2.54 6.71 3.61
N ASN A 93 -1.75 6.89 2.55
CA ASN A 93 -2.27 7.08 1.20
C ASN A 93 -1.31 6.49 0.16
N LEU A 94 -1.84 5.91 -0.92
CA LEU A 94 -1.04 5.36 -2.01
C LEU A 94 -0.18 6.42 -2.72
N LYS A 95 -0.61 7.70 -2.69
CA LYS A 95 0.16 8.82 -3.23
C LYS A 95 1.51 9.08 -2.55
N TYR A 96 1.78 8.40 -1.43
CA TYR A 96 3.06 8.49 -0.73
C TYR A 96 4.15 7.57 -1.29
N LEU A 97 3.83 6.72 -2.27
CA LEU A 97 4.84 5.92 -2.96
C LEU A 97 5.79 6.81 -3.78
N TYR A 98 7.08 6.62 -3.56
CA TYR A 98 8.14 7.24 -4.36
C TYR A 98 8.26 6.60 -5.76
N TRP A 99 8.26 5.27 -5.82
CA TRP A 99 8.29 4.52 -7.08
C TRP A 99 6.87 4.16 -7.51
N THR A 100 6.47 4.56 -8.71
CA THR A 100 5.13 4.27 -9.23
C THR A 100 4.97 2.79 -9.57
N ILE A 101 3.72 2.31 -9.67
CA ILE A 101 3.42 0.93 -10.11
C ILE A 101 4.03 0.66 -11.50
N ARG A 102 4.01 1.67 -12.39
CA ARG A 102 4.62 1.58 -13.73
C ARG A 102 6.14 1.39 -13.64
N GLN A 103 6.81 2.18 -12.81
CA GLN A 103 8.26 2.06 -12.61
C GLN A 103 8.64 0.72 -11.97
N GLN A 104 7.85 0.23 -11.01
CA GLN A 104 8.06 -1.09 -10.39
C GLN A 104 8.00 -2.21 -11.43
N LEU A 105 6.99 -2.19 -12.30
CA LEU A 105 6.84 -3.17 -13.39
C LEU A 105 8.01 -3.08 -14.38
N VAL A 106 8.33 -1.89 -14.86
CA VAL A 106 9.44 -1.67 -15.81
C VAL A 106 10.75 -2.18 -15.22
N HIS A 107 11.04 -1.82 -13.97
CA HIS A 107 12.24 -2.29 -13.29
C HIS A 107 12.27 -3.81 -13.13
N HIS A 108 11.13 -4.44 -12.80
CA HIS A 108 11.04 -5.89 -12.67
C HIS A 108 11.40 -6.62 -13.97
N THR A 109 11.01 -6.06 -15.11
CA THR A 109 11.20 -6.69 -16.43
C THR A 109 12.51 -6.32 -17.13
N VAL A 110 13.30 -5.37 -16.59
CA VAL A 110 14.45 -4.79 -17.32
C VAL A 110 15.54 -5.81 -17.66
N THR A 111 15.68 -6.88 -16.87
CA THR A 111 16.67 -7.95 -17.08
C THR A 111 16.13 -9.14 -17.88
N GLY A 112 14.90 -9.04 -18.42
CA GLY A 112 14.25 -10.11 -19.18
C GLY A 112 13.35 -11.02 -18.34
N CYS A 113 13.07 -10.67 -17.07
CA CYS A 113 12.08 -11.39 -16.26
C CYS A 113 10.69 -11.29 -16.93
N ASN A 114 10.07 -12.43 -17.22
CA ASN A 114 8.78 -12.49 -17.89
C ASN A 114 7.62 -12.36 -16.89
N MET A 115 6.66 -11.49 -17.21
CA MET A 115 5.40 -11.36 -16.47
C MET A 115 4.32 -12.24 -17.10
N ARG A 116 3.42 -12.75 -16.27
CA ARG A 116 2.28 -13.55 -16.68
C ARG A 116 0.98 -13.00 -16.10
N PRO A 117 -0.16 -13.21 -16.77
CA PRO A 117 -1.46 -12.91 -16.17
C PRO A 117 -1.61 -13.60 -14.80
N GLY A 118 -2.03 -12.83 -13.81
CA GLY A 118 -2.19 -13.29 -12.43
C GLY A 118 -0.97 -13.08 -11.52
N ASP A 119 0.18 -12.64 -12.05
CA ASP A 119 1.32 -12.25 -11.19
C ASP A 119 0.94 -11.03 -10.33
N LEU A 120 1.35 -11.06 -9.06
CA LEU A 120 1.03 -10.03 -8.07
C LEU A 120 2.30 -9.28 -7.63
N LEU A 121 2.32 -7.97 -7.85
CA LEU A 121 3.41 -7.08 -7.46
C LEU A 121 3.02 -6.28 -6.21
N GLY A 122 3.71 -6.55 -5.09
CA GLY A 122 3.49 -5.80 -3.85
C GLY A 122 4.17 -4.43 -3.88
N SER A 123 3.44 -3.37 -3.51
CA SER A 123 3.98 -1.99 -3.45
C SER A 123 5.10 -1.76 -2.43
N GLY A 124 5.38 -2.74 -1.58
CA GLY A 124 6.09 -2.53 -0.33
C GLY A 124 5.19 -1.93 0.75
N THR A 125 5.79 -1.57 1.89
CA THR A 125 5.03 -1.00 3.01
C THR A 125 4.83 0.49 2.80
N ILE A 126 3.58 0.96 2.81
CA ILE A 126 3.26 2.37 2.55
C ILE A 126 3.27 3.13 3.87
N SER A 127 4.00 4.25 3.93
CA SER A 127 4.11 5.08 5.13
C SER A 127 4.18 6.53 4.69
N GLY A 128 3.29 7.38 5.22
CA GLY A 128 3.31 8.81 4.98
C GLY A 128 4.36 9.52 5.85
N ALA A 129 4.62 10.80 5.55
CA ALA A 129 5.56 11.64 6.29
C ALA A 129 5.08 11.97 7.72
N VAL A 130 3.77 12.00 7.95
CA VAL A 130 3.18 12.36 9.25
C VAL A 130 2.91 11.10 10.06
N ARG A 131 3.48 11.02 11.27
CA ARG A 131 3.01 10.10 12.31
C ARG A 131 1.76 10.73 12.92
N GLU A 132 0.57 10.33 12.46
CA GLU A 132 -0.62 10.59 13.26
C GLU A 132 -0.46 9.86 14.60
N ALA A 133 -0.57 10.59 15.70
CA ALA A 133 -0.51 10.02 17.04
C ALA A 133 -1.70 9.04 17.19
N ALA A 134 -1.41 7.75 17.13
CA ALA A 134 -2.37 6.75 17.58
C ALA A 134 -2.69 7.01 19.06
N ALA A 135 -3.95 6.79 19.46
CA ALA A 135 -4.43 6.91 20.83
C ALA A 135 -3.50 6.17 21.82
N PRO A 136 -3.43 6.59 23.10
CA PRO A 136 -2.51 6.00 24.06
C PRO A 136 -2.98 4.59 24.44
N ALA A 137 -2.55 3.60 23.65
CA ALA A 137 -2.69 2.19 23.96
C ALA A 137 -1.29 1.56 23.88
N HIS A 138 -0.67 1.46 25.05
CA HIS A 138 0.43 0.55 25.42
C HIS A 138 1.23 -0.03 24.25
N ARG A 139 2.26 0.72 23.82
CA ARG A 139 3.44 0.23 23.09
C ARG A 139 3.14 -0.83 21.99
N LEU A 140 2.23 -0.52 21.06
CA LEU A 140 2.13 -1.26 19.80
C LEU A 140 3.24 -0.80 18.84
N HIS A 141 4.15 -1.71 18.47
CA HIS A 141 5.17 -1.47 17.45
C HIS A 141 4.51 -1.21 16.09
N THR A 142 4.38 0.06 15.72
CA THR A 142 4.05 0.59 14.37
C THR A 142 3.18 -0.32 13.50
N ALA A 143 1.86 -0.18 13.59
CA ALA A 143 0.99 -0.64 12.53
C ALA A 143 1.24 0.22 11.28
N ARG A 144 1.39 -0.41 10.12
CA ARG A 144 1.65 0.27 8.85
C ARG A 144 0.56 -0.12 7.86
N ALA A 145 -0.09 0.86 7.25
CA ALA A 145 -1.16 0.62 6.30
C ALA A 145 -0.67 0.11 4.94
N ARG A 146 -1.46 -0.80 4.34
CA ARG A 146 -1.36 -1.24 2.94
C ARG A 146 -2.72 -1.08 2.28
N ALA A 147 -2.73 -0.87 0.98
CA ALA A 147 -3.85 -0.22 0.31
C ALA A 147 -5.19 -0.98 0.38
N ARG A 148 -6.25 -0.24 0.71
CA ARG A 148 -7.68 -0.54 0.51
C ARG A 148 -8.26 0.60 -0.33
N ALA A 149 -8.96 0.28 -1.41
CA ALA A 149 -9.97 1.17 -1.94
C ALA A 149 -11.24 0.98 -1.09
N SER A 150 -11.58 1.99 -0.29
CA SER A 150 -12.80 2.00 0.50
C SER A 150 -13.92 2.57 -0.36
N HIS A 151 -14.92 1.77 -0.75
CA HIS A 151 -16.15 2.33 -1.25
C HIS A 151 -16.85 3.09 -0.11
N HIS A 152 -16.88 4.42 -0.20
CA HIS A 152 -17.93 5.18 0.44
C HIS A 152 -19.23 4.85 -0.26
N HIS A 153 -20.22 4.46 0.53
CA HIS A 153 -21.60 4.33 0.09
C HIS A 153 -22.07 5.74 -0.30
N ALA A 154 -21.99 6.07 -1.59
CA ALA A 154 -22.69 7.23 -2.13
C ALA A 154 -24.18 6.85 -2.16
N THR A 155 -24.91 7.23 -1.12
CA THR A 155 -26.37 7.26 -1.17
C THR A 155 -26.78 8.28 -2.22
N TYR A 156 -27.08 7.82 -3.42
CA TYR A 156 -27.79 8.63 -4.41
C TYR A 156 -29.25 8.75 -3.96
N THR A 157 -29.62 9.90 -3.42
CA THR A 157 -31.04 10.28 -3.31
C THR A 157 -31.52 10.64 -4.71
N THR A 158 -32.24 9.72 -5.35
CA THR A 158 -33.04 10.01 -6.55
C THR A 158 -34.12 11.03 -6.20
N PRO A 159 -34.31 12.11 -6.98
CA PRO A 159 -35.51 12.94 -6.86
C PRO A 159 -36.70 12.10 -7.30
N ALA A 160 -37.71 11.98 -6.42
CA ALA A 160 -39.00 11.45 -6.79
C ALA A 160 -39.60 12.36 -7.87
N TRP A 161 -40.04 11.74 -8.96
CA TRP A 161 -40.85 12.40 -9.97
C TRP A 161 -42.24 12.69 -9.37
N SER A 162 -42.68 13.94 -9.49
CA SER A 162 -44.08 14.35 -9.44
C SER A 162 -44.33 15.36 -10.55
#